data_AF-A0A1D4R3N9-F1
#
_entry.id   AF-A0A1D4R3N9-F1
#
_cell.length_a   1.000
_cell.length_b   1.000
_cell.length_c   1.000
_cell.angle_alpha   90.00
_cell.angle_beta   90.00
_cell.angle_gamma   90.00
#
_symmetry.space_group_name_H-M   'P 1'
#
loop_
_entity.id
_entity.type
_entity.pdbx_description
1 polymer ?
#
loop_
_entity_poly.entity_id
_entity_poly.type
_entity_poly.pdbx_seq_one_letter_code
_entity_poly.pdbx_strand_id
1 'polypeptide(L)'
;MTKNQNFIETKEYKRFAEFCDACIKYQYIGICYGQPGVGKTLSSRYYTNWDTIEKQVNHRGWEDLASKTTDDILSVDKIFYTAPAEKQTKLRNDLYSITASIDLGQKLHVVNKYGHEHSKHYSDMFKYIDLIIVDEIDRLKVQHLEQLRAIYDEHNLAMIFIGMPGIEKKLSRYPQLYSRIGFAHEFDNLSKDETHHILE
;
A
#
# COMPACT_ATOMS: atom_id res chain seq x y z
N MET A 1 -16.59 1.32 16.15
CA MET A 1 -17.05 0.45 15.04
C MET A 1 -17.70 1.31 13.96
N THR A 2 -16.89 1.98 13.14
CA THR A 2 -17.36 2.66 11.93
C THR A 2 -17.64 1.60 10.89
N LYS A 3 -18.90 1.46 10.47
CA LYS A 3 -19.33 0.61 9.36
C LYS A 3 -18.55 1.03 8.10
N ASN A 4 -17.47 0.32 7.78
CA ASN A 4 -17.05 0.21 6.39
C ASN A 4 -18.21 -0.45 5.65
N GLN A 5 -18.56 0.08 4.48
CA GLN A 5 -19.45 -0.61 3.54
C GLN A 5 -19.01 -2.08 3.46
N ASN A 6 -19.95 -3.02 3.52
CA ASN A 6 -19.66 -4.46 3.56
C ASN A 6 -18.73 -4.84 2.40
N PHE A 7 -17.42 -4.87 2.63
CA PHE A 7 -16.48 -5.43 1.69
C PHE A 7 -16.73 -6.93 1.68
N ILE A 8 -16.99 -7.47 0.50
CA ILE A 8 -17.27 -8.89 0.34
C ILE A 8 -15.97 -9.57 -0.03
N GLU A 9 -15.48 -10.43 0.85
CA GLU A 9 -14.29 -11.24 0.58
C GLU A 9 -14.59 -12.32 -0.45
N THR A 10 -14.26 -12.03 -1.70
CA THR A 10 -14.40 -12.96 -2.83
C THR A 10 -13.20 -13.90 -2.93
N LYS A 11 -13.27 -14.96 -3.75
CA LYS A 11 -12.08 -15.80 -3.99
C LYS A 11 -10.97 -15.00 -4.63
N GLU A 12 -11.32 -14.05 -5.49
CA GLU A 12 -10.35 -13.18 -6.14
C GLU A 12 -9.61 -12.29 -5.13
N TYR A 13 -10.34 -11.71 -4.16
CA TYR A 13 -9.70 -10.99 -3.06
C TYR A 13 -8.75 -11.90 -2.25
N LYS A 14 -9.14 -13.14 -1.95
CA LYS A 14 -8.29 -14.08 -1.20
C LYS A 14 -7.00 -14.40 -1.94
N ARG A 15 -7.07 -14.63 -3.25
CA ARG A 15 -5.88 -14.83 -4.10
C ARG A 15 -4.98 -13.60 -4.11
N PHE A 16 -5.57 -12.41 -4.21
CA PHE A 16 -4.83 -11.16 -4.11
C PHE A 16 -4.12 -11.01 -2.75
N ALA A 17 -4.79 -11.33 -1.64
CA ALA A 17 -4.18 -11.31 -0.31
C ALA A 17 -3.04 -12.31 -0.18
N GLU A 18 -3.21 -13.56 -0.66
CA GLU A 18 -2.15 -14.58 -0.69
C GLU A 18 -0.94 -14.13 -1.52
N PHE A 19 -1.18 -13.46 -2.65
CA PHE A 19 -0.14 -12.84 -3.46
C PHE A 19 0.61 -11.74 -2.71
N CYS A 20 -0.10 -10.88 -1.98
CA CYS A 20 0.51 -9.84 -1.14
C CYS A 20 1.40 -10.47 -0.05
N ASP A 21 0.86 -11.46 0.67
CA ASP A 21 1.57 -12.16 1.75
C ASP A 21 2.82 -12.88 1.23
N ALA A 22 2.75 -13.46 0.03
CA ALA A 22 3.92 -14.04 -0.63
C ALA A 22 4.99 -12.98 -0.96
N CYS A 23 4.59 -11.81 -1.47
CA CYS A 23 5.52 -10.71 -1.72
C CYS A 23 6.20 -10.24 -0.43
N ILE A 24 5.45 -10.11 0.67
CA ILE A 24 6.00 -9.77 1.99
C ILE A 24 6.99 -10.84 2.47
N LYS A 25 6.59 -12.11 2.42
CA LYS A 25 7.40 -13.24 2.91
C LYS A 25 8.74 -13.36 2.18
N TYR A 26 8.74 -13.19 0.86
CA TYR A 26 9.93 -13.35 0.02
C TYR A 26 10.60 -12.03 -0.34
N GLN A 27 10.10 -10.92 0.19
CA GLN A 27 10.61 -9.56 -0.04
C GLN A 27 10.75 -9.26 -1.54
N TYR A 28 9.69 -9.49 -2.31
CA TYR A 28 9.68 -9.23 -3.75
C TYR A 28 8.87 -8.00 -4.11
N ILE A 29 9.14 -7.46 -5.30
CA ILE A 29 8.18 -6.63 -6.01
C ILE A 29 7.18 -7.56 -6.71
N GLY A 30 5.90 -7.41 -6.41
CA GLY A 30 4.79 -8.06 -7.11
C GLY A 30 4.18 -7.13 -8.15
N ILE A 31 3.77 -7.67 -9.29
CA ILE A 31 2.89 -6.97 -10.24
C ILE A 31 1.48 -7.55 -10.10
N CYS A 32 0.48 -6.71 -9.86
CA CYS A 32 -0.91 -7.12 -9.98
C CYS A 32 -1.60 -6.29 -11.07
N TYR A 33 -2.06 -6.94 -12.14
CA TYR A 33 -2.65 -6.27 -13.30
C TYR A 33 -4.06 -6.78 -13.59
N GLY A 34 -4.88 -5.99 -14.27
CA GLY A 34 -6.23 -6.41 -14.65
C GLY A 34 -7.04 -5.28 -15.26
N GLN A 35 -8.18 -5.58 -15.86
CA GLN A 35 -9.02 -4.55 -16.50
C GLN A 35 -9.51 -3.49 -15.49
N PRO A 36 -9.84 -2.27 -15.92
CA PRO A 36 -10.51 -1.29 -15.05
C PRO A 36 -11.83 -1.84 -14.51
N GLY A 37 -12.15 -1.54 -13.24
CA GLY A 37 -13.41 -1.96 -12.63
C GLY A 37 -13.43 -3.35 -11.98
N VAL A 38 -12.40 -4.18 -12.16
CA VAL A 38 -12.33 -5.55 -11.57
C VAL A 38 -12.14 -5.58 -10.05
N GLY A 39 -11.85 -4.44 -9.40
CA GLY A 39 -11.74 -4.35 -7.93
C GLY A 39 -10.33 -4.26 -7.35
N LYS A 40 -9.28 -4.07 -8.18
CA LYS A 40 -7.87 -3.97 -7.72
C LYS A 40 -7.65 -2.91 -6.62
N THR A 41 -8.08 -1.68 -6.87
CA THR A 41 -7.95 -0.55 -5.94
C THR A 41 -8.70 -0.80 -4.63
N LEU A 42 -9.96 -1.27 -4.73
CA LEU A 42 -10.78 -1.58 -3.56
C LEU A 42 -10.14 -2.67 -2.68
N SER A 43 -9.68 -3.75 -3.31
CA SER A 43 -9.00 -4.86 -2.63
C SER A 43 -7.69 -4.44 -1.98
N SER A 44 -6.92 -3.58 -2.66
CA SER A 44 -5.67 -3.02 -2.14
C SER A 44 -5.90 -2.15 -0.91
N ARG A 45 -6.87 -1.23 -0.96
CA ARG A 45 -7.23 -0.37 0.17
C ARG A 45 -7.80 -1.16 1.34
N TYR A 46 -8.58 -2.20 1.07
CA TYR A 46 -9.11 -3.08 2.10
C TYR A 46 -8.00 -3.90 2.77
N TYR A 47 -7.13 -4.56 2.00
CA TYR A 47 -6.00 -5.35 2.51
C TYR A 47 -5.04 -4.54 3.40
N THR A 48 -4.89 -3.25 3.11
CA THR A 48 -4.03 -2.32 3.85
C THR A 48 -4.76 -1.51 4.93
N ASN A 49 -6.07 -1.74 5.13
CA ASN A 49 -6.95 -0.91 5.97
C ASN A 49 -6.82 0.60 5.69
N TRP A 50 -6.51 0.99 4.45
CA TRP A 50 -6.07 2.35 4.14
C TRP A 50 -7.15 3.40 4.31
N ASP A 51 -8.42 3.07 4.10
CA ASP A 51 -9.53 4.01 4.32
C ASP A 51 -9.66 4.49 5.78
N THR A 52 -9.14 3.70 6.73
CA THR A 52 -9.04 4.06 8.14
C THR A 52 -7.79 4.88 8.41
N ILE A 53 -6.65 4.47 7.84
CA ILE A 53 -5.34 5.08 8.11
C ILE A 53 -5.17 6.43 7.40
N GLU A 54 -5.60 6.55 6.14
CA GLU A 54 -5.50 7.77 5.34
C GLU A 54 -6.17 8.97 6.03
N LYS A 55 -7.29 8.71 6.71
CA LYS A 55 -8.03 9.72 7.48
C LYS A 55 -7.29 10.21 8.71
N GLN A 56 -6.26 9.51 9.16
CA GLN A 56 -5.42 9.87 10.31
C GLN A 56 -4.12 10.55 9.87
N VAL A 57 -3.57 10.18 8.70
CA VAL A 57 -2.22 10.62 8.28
C VAL A 57 -2.23 11.78 7.28
N ASN A 58 -3.36 12.06 6.64
CA ASN A 58 -3.49 13.12 5.63
C ASN A 58 -3.90 14.47 6.26
N HIS A 59 -3.02 15.07 7.08
CA HIS A 59 -3.33 16.28 7.85
C HIS A 59 -2.25 17.37 7.81
N ARG A 60 -2.66 18.59 8.18
CA ARG A 60 -1.79 19.76 8.26
C ARG A 60 -1.27 19.95 9.69
N GLY A 61 -0.15 19.32 9.99
CA GLY A 61 0.58 19.54 11.24
C GLY A 61 0.34 18.50 12.32
N TRP A 62 1.19 18.52 13.35
CA TRP A 62 1.27 17.51 14.40
C TRP A 62 0.11 17.55 15.40
N GLU A 63 -0.50 18.72 15.61
CA GLU A 63 -1.63 18.91 16.54
C GLU A 63 -2.89 18.17 16.06
N ASP A 64 -3.21 18.32 14.76
CA ASP A 64 -4.35 17.65 14.14
C ASP A 64 -4.16 16.13 14.13
N LEU A 65 -2.94 15.68 13.83
CA LEU A 65 -2.53 14.28 13.89
C LEU A 65 -2.74 13.69 15.31
N ALA A 66 -2.23 14.35 16.36
CA ALA A 66 -2.37 13.90 17.74
C ALA A 66 -3.83 13.71 18.19
N SER A 67 -4.74 14.55 17.67
CA SER A 67 -6.16 14.54 18.05
C SER A 67 -6.99 13.48 17.33
N LYS A 68 -6.51 12.99 16.18
CA LYS A 68 -7.26 12.10 15.27
C LYS A 68 -6.69 10.69 15.21
N THR A 69 -5.48 10.46 15.71
CA THR A 69 -4.92 9.12 15.81
C THR A 69 -5.77 8.22 16.70
N THR A 70 -6.06 7.02 16.19
CA THR A 70 -6.74 5.94 16.92
C THR A 70 -5.76 4.81 17.19
N ASP A 71 -6.19 3.78 17.93
CA ASP A 71 -5.37 2.58 18.14
C ASP A 71 -4.94 1.89 16.84
N ASP A 72 -5.69 2.08 15.74
CA ASP A 72 -5.39 1.50 14.43
C ASP A 72 -4.03 1.96 13.88
N ILE A 73 -3.55 3.16 14.26
CA ILE A 73 -2.25 3.68 13.80
C ILE A 73 -1.09 2.82 14.29
N LEU A 74 -1.22 2.17 15.45
CA LEU A 74 -0.16 1.38 16.10
C LEU A 74 0.15 0.08 15.37
N SER A 75 -0.80 -0.43 14.57
CA SER A 75 -0.65 -1.66 13.80
C SER A 75 -0.36 -1.42 12.32
N VAL A 76 -0.05 -0.19 11.92
CA VAL A 76 0.23 0.13 10.52
C VAL A 76 1.57 -0.42 10.11
N ASP A 77 1.53 -1.44 9.27
CA ASP A 77 2.66 -2.12 8.63
C ASP A 77 2.57 -2.08 7.09
N LYS A 78 1.48 -1.54 6.53
CA LYS A 78 1.21 -1.52 5.09
C LYS A 78 0.77 -0.14 4.64
N ILE A 79 1.29 0.30 3.49
CA ILE A 79 0.96 1.59 2.87
C ILE A 79 0.28 1.36 1.53
N PHE A 80 -0.76 2.15 1.24
CA PHE A 80 -1.35 2.25 -0.09
C PHE A 80 -1.14 3.66 -0.66
N TYR A 81 -0.73 3.75 -1.91
CA TYR A 81 -0.48 5.01 -2.60
C TYR A 81 -1.00 4.95 -4.03
N THR A 82 -1.83 5.92 -4.44
CA THR A 82 -2.28 6.04 -5.83
C THR A 82 -1.43 7.04 -6.59
N ALA A 83 -0.86 6.62 -7.74
CA ALA A 83 -0.08 7.50 -8.60
C ALA A 83 -0.92 8.66 -9.17
N PRO A 84 -0.52 9.93 -8.93
CA PRO A 84 -1.30 11.09 -9.37
C PRO A 84 -1.27 11.25 -10.90
N ALA A 85 -2.37 11.73 -11.48
CA ALA A 85 -2.51 11.92 -12.93
C ALA A 85 -1.75 13.14 -13.49
N GLU A 86 -1.64 14.24 -12.74
CA GLU A 86 -1.26 15.56 -13.30
C GLU A 86 -0.03 16.21 -12.68
N LYS A 87 0.37 15.84 -11.46
CA LYS A 87 1.48 16.52 -10.75
C LYS A 87 2.83 15.93 -11.16
N GLN A 88 3.86 16.79 -11.23
CA GLN A 88 5.27 16.35 -11.15
C GLN A 88 5.40 15.45 -9.92
N THR A 89 5.59 14.15 -10.16
CA THR A 89 5.50 13.16 -9.11
C THR A 89 6.72 13.31 -8.20
N LYS A 90 6.53 13.82 -6.99
CA LYS A 90 7.51 13.69 -5.91
C LYS A 90 7.21 12.40 -5.14
N LEU A 91 7.04 11.29 -5.87
CA LEU A 91 6.60 9.99 -5.36
C LEU A 91 7.37 9.58 -4.10
N ARG A 92 8.69 9.67 -4.15
CA ARG A 92 9.55 9.41 -3.00
C ARG A 92 9.21 10.31 -1.82
N ASN A 93 9.10 11.63 -2.03
CA ASN A 93 8.77 12.55 -0.94
C ASN A 93 7.37 12.31 -0.38
N ASP A 94 6.40 11.95 -1.22
CA ASP A 94 5.05 11.63 -0.79
C ASP A 94 5.07 10.39 0.12
N LEU A 95 5.72 9.30 -0.31
CA LEU A 95 5.87 8.08 0.49
C LEU A 95 6.62 8.34 1.80
N TYR A 96 7.71 9.11 1.77
CA TYR A 96 8.44 9.49 2.97
C TYR A 96 7.58 10.37 3.90
N SER A 97 6.77 11.27 3.36
CA SER A 97 5.86 12.13 4.14
C SER A 97 4.76 11.31 4.80
N ILE A 98 4.16 10.36 4.07
CA ILE A 98 3.16 9.42 4.59
C ILE A 98 3.78 8.60 5.74
N THR A 99 4.96 8.04 5.51
CA THR A 99 5.68 7.22 6.50
C THR A 99 6.04 8.07 7.73
N ALA A 100 6.41 9.35 7.55
CA ALA A 100 6.64 10.29 8.64
C ALA A 100 5.39 10.54 9.47
N SER A 101 4.25 10.74 8.82
CA SER A 101 2.97 10.95 9.50
C SER A 101 2.55 9.70 10.28
N ILE A 102 2.78 8.50 9.75
CA ILE A 102 2.52 7.24 10.45
C ILE A 102 3.41 7.14 11.69
N ASP A 103 4.73 7.26 11.51
CA ASP A 103 5.72 7.18 12.58
C ASP A 103 5.46 8.22 13.70
N LEU A 104 5.15 9.46 13.33
CA LEU A 104 4.79 10.50 14.28
C LEU A 104 3.44 10.22 14.97
N GLY A 105 2.43 9.76 14.21
CA GLY A 105 1.10 9.43 14.73
C GLY A 105 1.16 8.31 15.76
N GLN A 106 1.93 7.25 15.48
CA GLN A 106 2.20 6.17 16.43
C GLN A 106 2.82 6.69 17.72
N LYS A 107 3.83 7.56 17.62
CA LYS A 107 4.50 8.16 18.79
C LYS A 107 3.55 8.99 19.64
N LEU A 108 2.83 9.90 19.00
CA LEU A 108 1.90 10.79 19.70
C LEU A 108 0.79 10.00 20.39
N HIS A 109 0.27 8.96 19.73
CA HIS A 109 -0.77 8.12 20.28
C HIS A 109 -0.30 7.34 21.52
N VAL A 110 0.89 6.74 21.48
CA VAL A 110 1.47 6.05 22.64
C VAL A 110 1.66 7.02 23.82
N VAL A 111 2.24 8.20 23.56
CA VAL A 111 2.50 9.21 24.59
C VAL A 111 1.19 9.69 25.23
N ASN A 112 0.19 10.02 24.42
CA ASN A 112 -1.10 10.51 24.88
C ASN A 112 -1.88 9.47 25.68
N LYS A 113 -1.84 8.20 25.26
CA LYS A 113 -2.67 7.14 25.85
C LYS A 113 -2.04 6.45 27.07
N TYR A 114 -0.73 6.24 27.05
CA TYR A 114 -0.07 5.37 28.04
C TYR A 114 0.84 6.10 29.03
N GLY A 115 1.18 7.36 28.79
CA GLY A 115 2.11 8.11 29.65
C GLY A 115 3.54 7.55 29.55
N HIS A 116 4.43 8.35 29.00
CA HIS A 116 5.89 8.15 28.86
C HIS A 116 6.53 6.93 29.58
N GLU A 117 6.60 5.76 28.92
CA GLU A 117 7.59 4.71 29.25
C GLU A 117 8.24 4.00 28.05
N HIS A 118 7.80 4.26 26.81
CA HIS A 118 8.38 3.59 25.64
C HIS A 118 9.21 4.55 24.78
N SER A 119 10.32 5.07 25.32
CA SER A 119 11.39 5.65 24.49
C SER A 119 12.31 4.53 23.98
N LYS A 120 11.85 3.72 23.02
CA LYS A 120 12.74 2.78 22.32
C LYS A 120 13.08 3.30 20.93
N HIS A 121 14.31 3.80 20.83
CA HIS A 121 15.17 3.92 19.65
C HIS A 121 14.47 4.19 18.31
N TYR A 122 14.44 5.47 17.98
CA TYR A 122 14.00 6.01 16.70
C TYR A 122 15.13 5.93 15.67
N SER A 123 15.07 4.96 14.76
CA SER A 123 15.80 5.03 13.52
C SER A 123 15.16 4.10 12.48
N ASP A 124 15.02 4.67 11.28
CA ASP A 124 14.36 4.16 10.08
C ASP A 124 12.82 4.17 10.13
N MET A 125 12.23 5.09 9.37
CA MET A 125 10.78 5.30 9.28
C MET A 125 10.09 4.12 8.57
N PHE A 126 10.79 3.42 7.68
CA PHE A 126 10.27 2.25 6.99
C PHE A 126 10.46 0.95 7.78
N LYS A 127 11.14 0.99 8.93
CA LYS A 127 11.50 -0.21 9.72
C LYS A 127 10.32 -1.11 10.09
N TYR A 128 9.13 -0.52 10.27
CA TYR A 128 7.92 -1.24 10.64
C TYR A 128 6.92 -1.36 9.48
N ILE A 129 7.32 -0.97 8.27
CA ILE A 129 6.50 -1.09 7.06
C ILE A 129 6.96 -2.33 6.30
N ASP A 130 6.10 -3.33 6.22
CA ASP A 130 6.34 -4.59 5.52
C ASP A 130 5.96 -4.50 4.03
N LEU A 131 5.03 -3.61 3.66
CA LEU A 131 4.52 -3.52 2.28
C LEU A 131 4.14 -2.09 1.87
N ILE A 132 4.47 -1.74 0.62
CA ILE A 132 3.90 -0.58 -0.07
C ILE A 132 3.18 -1.04 -1.34
N ILE A 133 1.88 -0.76 -1.44
CA ILE A 133 1.10 -0.94 -2.66
C ILE A 133 1.03 0.39 -3.41
N VAL A 134 1.51 0.41 -4.65
CA VAL A 134 1.46 1.57 -5.54
C VAL A 134 0.43 1.29 -6.63
N ASP A 135 -0.67 2.04 -6.62
CA ASP A 135 -1.75 1.94 -7.59
C ASP A 135 -1.58 2.86 -8.79
N GLU A 136 -2.16 2.46 -9.91
CA GLU A 136 -2.14 3.17 -11.19
C GLU A 136 -0.72 3.46 -11.71
N ILE A 137 0.20 2.49 -11.57
CA ILE A 137 1.61 2.68 -11.97
C ILE A 137 1.79 2.98 -13.46
N ASP A 138 0.77 2.73 -14.29
CA ASP A 138 0.73 3.10 -15.70
C ASP A 138 1.00 4.60 -15.93
N ARG A 139 0.63 5.44 -14.96
CA ARG A 139 0.82 6.89 -14.96
C ARG A 139 2.27 7.31 -14.69
N LEU A 140 3.06 6.42 -14.09
CA LEU A 140 4.43 6.73 -13.69
C LEU A 140 5.39 6.69 -14.89
N LYS A 141 6.30 7.68 -14.92
CA LYS A 141 7.46 7.70 -15.81
C LYS A 141 8.57 6.82 -15.23
N VAL A 142 9.51 6.43 -16.09
CA VAL A 142 10.67 5.59 -15.72
C VAL A 142 11.43 6.13 -14.51
N GLN A 143 11.64 7.44 -14.44
CA GLN A 143 12.33 8.08 -13.32
C GLN A 143 11.65 7.80 -11.96
N HIS A 144 10.31 7.72 -11.92
CA HIS A 144 9.58 7.41 -10.69
C HIS A 144 9.61 5.91 -10.37
N LEU A 145 9.62 5.05 -11.38
CA LEU A 145 9.82 3.61 -11.19
C LEU A 145 11.20 3.30 -10.60
N GLU A 146 12.24 4.03 -11.02
CA GLU A 146 13.58 3.93 -10.42
C GLU A 146 13.63 4.46 -8.98
N GLN A 147 12.82 5.48 -8.65
CA GLN A 147 12.67 5.90 -7.25
C GLN A 147 12.04 4.81 -6.38
N LEU A 148 11.00 4.12 -6.88
CA LEU A 148 10.39 2.98 -6.17
C LEU A 148 11.40 1.84 -5.99
N ARG A 149 12.15 1.51 -7.06
CA ARG A 149 13.23 0.52 -7.01
C ARG A 149 14.28 0.88 -5.96
N ALA A 150 14.68 2.14 -5.88
CA ALA A 150 15.64 2.62 -4.90
C ALA A 150 15.10 2.49 -3.47
N ILE A 151 13.83 2.84 -3.22
CA ILE A 151 13.18 2.64 -1.91
C ILE A 151 13.16 1.15 -1.55
N TYR A 152 12.79 0.27 -2.48
CA TYR A 152 12.78 -1.18 -2.26
C TYR A 152 14.18 -1.75 -1.98
N ASP A 153 15.23 -1.21 -2.61
CA ASP A 153 16.61 -1.63 -2.33
C ASP A 153 17.15 -1.10 -1.00
N GLU A 154 16.75 0.12 -0.63
CA GLU A 154 17.18 0.80 0.59
C GLU A 154 16.51 0.20 1.84
N HIS A 155 15.28 -0.30 1.71
CA HIS A 155 14.43 -0.73 2.82
C HIS A 155 14.03 -2.20 2.69
N ASN A 156 14.05 -2.96 3.78
CA ASN A 156 13.64 -4.37 3.80
C ASN A 156 12.10 -4.50 3.83
N LEU A 157 11.46 -4.10 2.73
CA LEU A 157 10.01 -4.15 2.52
C LEU A 157 9.65 -4.76 1.16
N ALA A 158 8.43 -5.28 1.06
CA ALA A 158 7.85 -5.68 -0.21
C ALA A 158 7.17 -4.50 -0.92
N MET A 159 7.02 -4.61 -2.24
CA MET A 159 6.21 -3.67 -3.00
C MET A 159 5.24 -4.39 -3.92
N ILE A 160 4.06 -3.81 -4.13
CA ILE A 160 3.13 -4.27 -5.14
C ILE A 160 2.81 -3.12 -6.08
N PHE A 161 2.95 -3.38 -7.38
CA PHE A 161 2.58 -2.45 -8.43
C PHE A 161 1.25 -2.87 -9.04
N ILE A 162 0.25 -2.02 -8.91
CA ILE A 162 -1.06 -2.22 -9.54
C ILE A 162 -1.13 -1.43 -10.84
N GLY A 163 -1.55 -2.11 -11.91
CA GLY A 163 -1.68 -1.47 -13.22
C GLY A 163 -2.65 -2.17 -14.18
N MET A 164 -2.67 -1.71 -15.41
CA MET A 164 -3.44 -2.27 -16.51
C MET A 164 -2.74 -3.50 -17.13
N PRO A 165 -3.47 -4.35 -17.87
CA PRO A 165 -2.87 -5.47 -18.58
C PRO A 165 -1.75 -5.01 -19.52
N GLY A 166 -0.65 -5.78 -19.56
CA GLY A 166 0.55 -5.45 -20.34
C GLY A 166 1.57 -4.57 -19.60
N ILE A 167 1.27 -4.12 -18.37
CA ILE A 167 2.24 -3.40 -17.52
C ILE A 167 3.50 -4.23 -17.26
N GLU A 168 3.37 -5.54 -17.08
CA GLU A 168 4.49 -6.48 -16.95
C GLU A 168 5.48 -6.41 -18.12
N LYS A 169 4.95 -6.33 -19.35
CA LYS A 169 5.74 -6.24 -20.58
C LYS A 169 6.38 -4.86 -20.76
N LYS A 170 5.76 -3.82 -20.19
CA LYS A 170 6.37 -2.49 -20.10
C LYS A 170 7.53 -2.52 -19.09
N LEU A 171 7.35 -3.14 -17.93
CA LEU A 171 8.36 -3.22 -16.88
C LEU A 171 9.56 -4.10 -17.26
N SER A 172 9.38 -5.14 -18.07
CA SER A 172 10.49 -5.99 -18.56
C SER A 172 11.52 -5.24 -19.41
N ARG A 173 11.19 -4.03 -19.88
CA ARG A 173 12.12 -3.14 -20.59
C ARG A 173 13.09 -2.40 -19.66
N TYR A 174 12.93 -2.53 -18.34
CA TYR A 174 13.77 -1.91 -17.32
C TYR A 174 14.45 -3.00 -16.48
N PRO A 175 15.59 -3.57 -16.92
CA PRO A 175 16.17 -4.78 -16.33
C PRO A 175 16.49 -4.68 -14.84
N GLN A 176 16.94 -3.51 -14.38
CA GLN A 176 17.30 -3.30 -12.97
C GLN A 176 16.08 -3.43 -12.05
N LEU A 177 14.94 -2.85 -12.44
CA LEU A 177 13.68 -3.02 -11.72
C LEU A 177 13.12 -4.43 -11.90
N TYR A 178 13.10 -4.93 -13.14
CA TYR A 178 12.52 -6.23 -13.47
C TYR A 178 13.20 -7.39 -12.71
N SER A 179 14.51 -7.27 -12.42
CA SER A 179 15.26 -8.24 -11.63
C SER A 179 14.75 -8.43 -10.19
N ARG A 180 13.94 -7.50 -9.67
CA ARG A 180 13.34 -7.55 -8.33
C ARG A 180 11.88 -8.01 -8.34
N ILE A 181 11.32 -8.22 -9.53
CA ILE A 181 9.95 -8.68 -9.69
C ILE A 181 9.93 -10.20 -9.52
N GLY A 182 9.26 -10.68 -8.47
CA GLY A 182 9.19 -12.11 -8.15
C GLY A 182 7.90 -12.79 -8.61
N PHE A 183 6.80 -12.04 -8.64
CA PHE A 183 5.47 -12.58 -8.90
C PHE A 183 4.64 -11.64 -9.78
N ALA A 184 3.76 -12.23 -10.58
CA ALA A 184 2.72 -11.54 -11.31
C ALA A 184 1.36 -12.17 -10.99
N HIS A 185 0.37 -11.34 -10.68
CA HIS A 185 -1.00 -11.73 -10.39
C HIS A 185 -1.94 -11.03 -11.36
N GLU A 186 -2.74 -11.79 -12.09
CA GLU A 186 -3.85 -11.23 -12.87
C GLU A 186 -5.08 -11.16 -11.98
N PHE A 187 -5.59 -9.95 -11.80
CA PHE A 187 -6.82 -9.66 -11.09
C PHE A 187 -7.98 -9.65 -12.08
N ASP A 188 -8.71 -10.76 -12.15
CA ASP A 188 -9.80 -10.94 -13.10
C ASP A 188 -11.16 -10.56 -12.49
N ASN A 189 -12.19 -10.47 -13.34
CA ASN A 189 -13.57 -10.32 -12.88
C ASN A 189 -14.00 -11.53 -12.04
N LEU A 190 -14.98 -11.29 -11.17
CA LEU A 190 -15.65 -12.36 -10.45
C LEU A 190 -16.19 -13.40 -11.43
N SER A 191 -15.99 -14.67 -11.09
CA SER A 191 -16.59 -15.76 -11.85
C SER A 191 -18.12 -15.64 -11.84
N LYS A 192 -18.80 -16.11 -12.89
CA LYS A 192 -20.27 -16.06 -12.97
C LYS A 192 -20.94 -16.68 -11.74
N ASP A 193 -20.35 -17.74 -11.20
CA ASP A 193 -20.82 -18.44 -10.01
C ASP A 193 -20.73 -17.58 -8.73
N GLU A 194 -19.73 -16.69 -8.63
CA GLU A 194 -19.59 -15.76 -7.51
C GLU A 194 -20.52 -14.55 -7.64
N THR A 195 -20.76 -14.06 -8.84
CA THR A 195 -21.72 -12.95 -9.05
C THR A 195 -23.13 -13.31 -8.63
N HIS A 196 -23.56 -14.57 -8.85
CA HIS A 196 -24.87 -15.03 -8.40
C HIS A 196 -24.96 -15.15 -6.87
N HIS A 197 -23.89 -15.56 -6.21
CA HIS A 197 -23.87 -15.71 -4.74
C HIS A 197 -23.83 -14.37 -3.98
N ILE A 198 -23.39 -13.29 -4.63
CA ILE A 198 -23.28 -11.95 -4.02
C ILE A 198 -24.57 -11.14 -4.18
N LEU A 199 -25.40 -11.46 -5.18
CA LEU A 199 -26.63 -10.72 -5.52
C LEU A 199 -27.91 -11.33 -4.92
N GLU A 200 -27.84 -12.48 -4.24
CA GLU A 200 -28.92 -13.08 -3.44
C GLU A 200 -28.73 -12.79 -1.94
#